data_AF-A0AAU1IAW6-F1
#
_entry.id   AF-A0AAU1IAW6-F1
#
_cell.length_a   1.000
_cell.length_b   1.000
_cell.length_c   1.000
_cell.angle_alpha   90.00
_cell.angle_beta   90.00
_cell.angle_gamma   90.00
#
_symmetry.space_group_name_H-M   'P 1'
#
loop_
_entity.id
_entity.type
_entity.pdbx_description
1 polymer ?
#
loop_
_entity_poly.entity_id
_entity_poly.type
_entity_poly.pdbx_seq_one_letter_code
_entity_poly.pdbx_strand_id
1 'polypeptide(L)'
;MSEHTEHDQGQSAPGREPLTPEGAQALRAYAARKREQADQVAAVLEDLAENGLPAVEECVPWEELREAKLAQLHSQRGHVA
;
A
#
# COMPACT_ATOMS: atom_id res chain seq x y z
N MET A 1 40.83 18.66 11.88
CA MET A 1 40.48 17.36 12.48
C MET A 1 39.22 16.91 11.78
N SER A 2 39.35 16.00 10.82
CA SER A 2 38.23 15.54 10.01
C SER A 2 37.61 14.33 10.71
N GLU A 3 36.55 14.56 11.47
CA GLU A 3 35.68 13.48 11.94
C GLU A 3 34.87 13.00 10.74
N HIS A 4 35.43 12.03 10.01
CA HIS A 4 34.60 11.17 9.17
C HIS A 4 33.77 10.32 10.12
N THR A 5 32.55 10.76 10.41
CA THR A 5 31.51 9.88 10.94
C THR A 5 31.25 8.83 9.87
N GLU A 6 31.99 7.72 9.95
CA GLU A 6 31.60 6.42 9.40
C GLU A 6 30.21 6.15 9.93
N HIS A 7 29.21 6.49 9.11
CA HIS A 7 27.88 5.98 9.27
C HIS A 7 28.02 4.47 9.13
N ASP A 8 27.89 3.77 10.26
CA ASP A 8 27.62 2.35 10.37
C ASP A 8 26.61 1.97 9.28
N GLN A 9 27.14 1.47 8.15
CA GLN A 9 26.34 0.99 7.05
C GLN A 9 25.72 -0.30 7.56
N GLY A 10 24.46 -0.19 7.99
CA GLY A 10 23.69 -1.23 8.66
C GLY A 10 24.04 -2.62 8.15
N GLN A 11 24.66 -3.40 9.02
CA GLN A 11 25.08 -4.78 8.77
C GLN A 11 23.94 -5.55 8.09
N SER A 12 24.15 -5.93 6.82
CA SER A 12 23.24 -6.83 6.11
C SER A 12 23.13 -8.13 6.89
N ALA A 13 21.90 -8.54 7.23
CA ALA A 13 21.64 -9.85 7.80
C ALA A 13 22.25 -10.94 6.90
N PRO A 14 22.82 -12.03 7.47
CA PRO A 14 23.50 -13.05 6.69
C PRO A 14 22.58 -13.61 5.59
N GLY A 15 23.09 -13.66 4.35
CA GLY A 15 22.35 -14.13 3.17
C GLY A 15 21.49 -13.08 2.46
N ARG A 16 21.54 -11.79 2.84
CA ARG A 16 20.84 -10.72 2.12
C ARG A 16 21.77 -9.96 1.18
N GLU A 17 21.37 -9.85 -0.08
CA GLU A 17 22.01 -8.95 -1.05
C GLU A 17 21.44 -7.52 -0.89
N PRO A 18 22.28 -6.48 -0.83
CA PRO A 18 21.81 -5.11 -0.72
C PRO A 18 21.09 -4.67 -2.00
N LEU A 19 19.97 -3.94 -1.82
CA LEU A 19 19.24 -3.33 -2.94
C LEU A 19 19.99 -2.11 -3.47
N THR A 20 19.69 -1.73 -4.72
CA THR A 20 20.08 -0.41 -5.22
C THR A 20 19.44 0.69 -4.37
N PRO A 21 20.06 1.89 -4.25
CA PRO A 21 19.48 3.01 -3.51
C PRO A 21 18.05 3.34 -3.95
N GLU A 22 17.78 3.31 -5.25
CA GLU A 22 16.48 3.58 -5.86
C GLU A 22 15.47 2.49 -5.46
N GLY A 23 15.88 1.22 -5.50
CA GLY A 23 15.03 0.10 -5.08
C GLY A 23 14.67 0.18 -3.60
N ALA A 24 15.64 0.51 -2.74
CA ALA A 24 15.41 0.74 -1.32
C ALA A 24 14.46 1.93 -1.08
N GLN A 25 14.59 3.02 -1.84
CA GLN A 25 13.69 4.17 -1.75
C GLN A 25 12.27 3.83 -2.21
N ALA A 26 12.12 3.11 -3.32
CA ALA A 26 10.83 2.65 -3.82
C ALA A 26 10.10 1.78 -2.80
N LEU A 27 10.81 0.85 -2.13
CA LEU A 27 10.23 0.03 -1.07
C LEU A 27 9.82 0.86 0.15
N ARG A 28 10.63 1.85 0.57
CA ARG A 28 10.26 2.75 1.67
C ARG A 28 9.01 3.57 1.31
N ALA A 29 8.91 4.08 0.09
CA ALA A 29 7.74 4.82 -0.39
C ALA A 29 6.49 3.92 -0.43
N TYR A 30 6.62 2.69 -0.93
CA TYR A 30 5.54 1.72 -0.93
C TYR A 30 5.08 1.37 0.50
N ALA A 31 6.02 1.19 1.43
CA ALA A 31 5.72 0.95 2.84
C ALA A 31 5.00 2.14 3.47
N ALA A 32 5.42 3.39 3.19
CA ALA A 32 4.73 4.59 3.67
C ALA A 32 3.28 4.64 3.17
N ARG A 33 3.07 4.42 1.86
CA ARG A 33 1.73 4.33 1.28
C ARG A 33 0.89 3.23 1.95
N LYS A 34 1.49 2.10 2.29
CA LYS A 34 0.78 1.00 2.95
C LYS A 34 0.38 1.32 4.38
N ARG A 35 1.22 2.04 5.13
CA ARG A 35 0.85 2.54 6.46
C ARG A 35 -0.31 3.54 6.37
N GLU A 36 -0.22 4.51 5.48
CA GLU A 36 -1.30 5.48 5.26
C GLU A 36 -2.63 4.80 4.86
N GLN A 37 -2.58 3.80 3.97
CA GLN A 37 -3.76 2.98 3.64
C GLN A 37 -4.33 2.24 4.86
N ALA A 38 -3.46 1.72 5.73
CA ALA A 38 -3.90 1.04 6.95
C ALA A 38 -4.57 2.03 7.91
N ASP A 39 -4.01 3.23 8.07
CA ASP A 39 -4.59 4.28 8.92
C ASP A 39 -5.96 4.73 8.41
N GLN A 40 -6.12 4.84 7.09
CA GLN A 40 -7.42 5.15 6.47
C GLN A 40 -8.47 4.05 6.72
N VAL A 41 -8.08 2.78 6.58
CA VAL A 41 -8.99 1.66 6.85
C VAL A 41 -9.36 1.59 8.33
N ALA A 42 -8.39 1.78 9.22
CA ALA A 42 -8.64 1.82 10.66
C ALA A 42 -9.65 2.91 11.02
N ALA A 43 -9.46 4.13 10.51
CA ALA A 43 -10.39 5.23 10.74
C ALA A 43 -11.82 4.93 10.25
N VAL A 44 -11.97 4.30 9.09
CA VAL A 44 -13.30 3.87 8.60
C VAL A 44 -13.91 2.81 9.51
N LEU A 45 -13.13 1.81 9.95
CA LEU A 45 -13.65 0.76 10.82
C LEU A 45 -14.04 1.29 12.21
N GLU A 46 -13.28 2.26 12.72
CA GLU A 46 -13.59 2.97 13.96
C GLU A 46 -14.88 3.79 13.82
N ASP A 47 -15.04 4.53 12.73
CA ASP A 47 -16.27 5.27 12.42
C ASP A 47 -17.49 4.34 12.32
N LEU A 48 -17.36 3.20 11.63
CA LEU A 48 -18.43 2.20 11.55
C LEU A 48 -18.75 1.57 12.91
N ALA A 49 -17.75 1.41 13.78
CA ALA A 49 -17.97 0.89 15.13
C ALA A 49 -18.70 1.90 16.03
N GLU A 50 -18.45 3.20 15.83
CA GLU A 50 -19.09 4.29 16.57
C GLU A 50 -20.50 4.62 16.04
N ASN A 51 -20.68 4.63 14.72
CA ASN A 51 -21.87 5.16 14.05
C ASN A 51 -22.75 4.08 13.39
N GLY A 52 -22.29 2.83 13.35
CA GLY A 52 -22.98 1.73 12.66
C GLY A 52 -22.73 1.72 11.15
N LEU A 53 -23.40 0.80 10.46
CA LEU A 53 -23.29 0.69 9.00
C LEU A 53 -24.12 1.79 8.30
N PRO A 54 -23.67 2.29 7.13
CA PRO A 54 -24.47 3.18 6.31
C PRO A 54 -25.76 2.49 5.83
N ALA A 55 -26.76 3.29 5.45
CA ALA A 55 -27.99 2.77 4.89
C ALA A 55 -27.72 2.00 3.57
N VAL A 56 -28.49 0.96 3.30
CA VAL A 56 -28.30 0.13 2.10
C VAL A 56 -28.50 0.95 0.82
N GLU A 57 -29.39 1.94 0.88
CA GLU A 57 -29.69 2.87 -0.22
C GLU A 57 -28.51 3.79 -0.54
N GLU A 58 -27.57 3.97 0.39
CA GLU A 58 -26.33 4.75 0.23
C GLU A 58 -25.15 3.87 -0.19
N CYS A 59 -25.33 2.54 -0.20
CA CYS A 59 -24.31 1.57 -0.57
C CYS A 59 -24.35 1.25 -2.06
N VAL A 60 -23.19 0.94 -2.64
CA VAL A 60 -23.10 0.40 -4.00
C VAL A 60 -23.10 -1.14 -3.92
N PRO A 61 -23.96 -1.84 -4.69
CA PRO A 61 -23.95 -3.29 -4.75
C PRO A 61 -22.56 -3.83 -5.14
N TRP A 62 -22.17 -4.94 -4.50
CA TRP A 62 -20.86 -5.54 -4.70
C TRP A 62 -20.61 -5.93 -6.16
N GLU A 63 -21.64 -6.43 -6.84
CA GLU A 63 -21.60 -6.83 -8.25
C GLU A 63 -21.21 -5.65 -9.14
N GLU A 64 -21.74 -4.46 -8.90
CA GLU A 64 -21.45 -3.26 -9.70
C GLU A 64 -19.98 -2.83 -9.53
N LEU A 65 -19.50 -2.76 -8.29
CA LEU A 65 -18.10 -2.42 -8.00
C LEU A 65 -17.13 -3.45 -8.58
N ARG A 66 -17.47 -4.74 -8.42
CA ARG A 66 -16.65 -5.86 -8.92
C ARG A 66 -16.54 -5.81 -10.44
N GLU A 67 -17.65 -5.66 -11.15
CA GLU A 67 -17.64 -5.64 -12.62
C GLU A 67 -16.92 -4.40 -13.17
N ALA A 68 -17.13 -3.22 -12.56
CA ALA A 68 -16.39 -2.02 -12.92
C ALA A 68 -14.87 -2.20 -12.75
N LYS A 69 -14.46 -2.82 -11.62
CA LYS A 69 -13.05 -3.09 -11.35
C LYS A 69 -12.46 -4.12 -12.31
N LEU A 70 -13.20 -5.18 -12.62
CA LEU A 70 -12.77 -6.19 -13.58
C LEU A 70 -12.63 -5.58 -14.97
N ALA A 71 -13.59 -4.79 -15.45
CA ALA A 71 -13.49 -4.09 -16.72
C ALA A 71 -12.24 -3.21 -16.78
N GLN A 72 -11.96 -2.43 -15.72
CA GLN A 72 -10.74 -1.62 -15.62
C GLN A 72 -9.47 -2.48 -15.73
N LEU A 73 -9.41 -3.62 -15.04
CA LEU A 73 -8.25 -4.52 -15.10
C LEU A 73 -8.08 -5.15 -16.48
N HIS A 74 -9.17 -5.52 -17.16
CA HIS A 74 -9.14 -6.02 -18.54
C HIS A 74 -8.60 -4.95 -19.49
N SER A 75 -9.06 -3.69 -19.36
CA SER A 75 -8.56 -2.58 -20.17
C SER A 75 -7.07 -2.28 -19.91
N GLN A 76 -6.59 -2.44 -18.68
CA GLN A 76 -5.19 -2.18 -18.31
C GLN A 76 -4.23 -3.28 -18.77
N ARG A 77 -4.67 -4.54 -18.76
CA ARG A 77 -3.79 -5.67 -19.07
C ARG A 77 -3.70 -5.98 -20.56
N GLY A 78 -4.66 -5.50 -21.37
CA GLY A 78 -4.90 -6.08 -22.68
C GLY A 78 -5.35 -7.54 -22.52
N HIS A 79 -6.11 -8.08 -23.48
CA HIS A 79 -6.47 -9.49 -23.42
C HIS A 79 -5.18 -10.33 -23.44
N VAL A 80 -4.86 -11.02 -22.35
CA VAL A 80 -4.00 -12.20 -22.42
C VAL A 80 -4.86 -13.26 -23.12
N ALA A 81 -4.72 -13.33 -24.44
CA ALA A 81 -5.30 -14.35 -25.30
C ALA A 81 -4.48 -15.65 -25.21
#